data_AF-A0A7Y4Y768-F1
#
_entry.id   AF-A0A7Y4Y768-F1
#
_cell.length_a   1.000
_cell.length_b   1.000
_cell.length_c   1.000
_cell.angle_alpha   90.00
_cell.angle_beta   90.00
_cell.angle_gamma   90.00
#
_symmetry.space_group_name_H-M   'P 1'
#
loop_
_entity.id
_entity.type
_entity.pdbx_description
1 polymer ?
#
loop_
_entity_poly.entity_id
_entity_poly.type
_entity_poly.pdbx_seq_one_letter_code
_entity_poly.pdbx_strand_id
1 'polypeptide(L)'
;MSDQTITIVTGIKTRENIDEEPYGYIVEWMEWDSDFRNSTLQHADIIVGVNGKMYLKENREIDNPKAIGNYLESAWWEELRSIDGQTIILQVIRDGQPLSVSGKLMQQQFYLNAENRATIGLNGPVRMSNDGFSSAWGGWYEKFVRHASLYLDDKRWERSAINNRNILLEYQEWKPRIDFLVKKYPGRFADAVLIDWEKVTEILNGVSYSDITEADLEYRKIGEQRALLIKEAAIKGRDNLINEVAAQMIPAFPAMDAVHGNVLQVVGKLITLPVITFNQFINDLGKSYAVIGSAKEGYYFIHLNSKEMDIFFKTLFHYQAQVTPDIAERYQFFAEILNEPTILTYEGRAVTGLMVKVIAGMAGDDNLFIKITQQDKNGRVVFEGEETLSIFSGYTLYTSASPKQVIEAMIYYIKMGDKTNWQKLFCNWQVFPRWDGPPFIDMTYYFTEESYQHAWEQSRRQILNDIYDARVLFYGPVKTIIEENKKTGVTKVEQVKIIVDHIGKIEGNYKSISNLYVHRKWLLQRLNGGPWKITELQAL
;
A
#
# COMPACT_ATOMS: atom_id res chain seq x y z
N MET A 1 7.19 55.59 19.34
CA MET A 1 7.72 54.24 19.62
C MET A 1 6.50 53.38 19.89
N SER A 2 6.09 52.57 18.92
CA SER A 2 5.00 51.60 19.14
C SER A 2 5.54 50.52 20.07
N ASP A 3 4.84 50.23 21.17
CA ASP A 3 5.05 49.01 21.95
C ASP A 3 5.02 47.82 20.98
N GLN A 4 6.19 47.30 20.62
CA GLN A 4 6.28 46.02 19.93
C GLN A 4 5.95 44.97 20.97
N THR A 5 4.72 44.48 20.97
CA THR A 5 4.30 43.36 21.80
C THR A 5 5.28 42.22 21.59
N ILE A 6 6.03 41.88 22.64
CA ILE A 6 7.02 40.79 22.60
C ILE A 6 6.24 39.48 22.59
N THR A 7 6.20 38.83 21.43
CA THR A 7 5.55 37.52 21.29
C THR A 7 6.47 36.44 21.85
N ILE A 8 6.03 35.75 22.91
CA ILE A 8 6.74 34.62 23.53
C ILE A 8 6.13 33.31 23.02
N VAL A 9 6.98 32.38 22.57
CA VAL A 9 6.55 31.09 22.00
C VAL A 9 7.52 29.95 22.35
N THR A 10 7.06 28.70 22.23
CA THR A 10 7.94 27.53 22.23
C THR A 10 8.65 27.30 20.89
N GLY A 11 8.09 27.81 19.79
CA GLY A 11 8.56 27.51 18.44
C GLY A 11 8.28 26.07 18.00
N ILE A 12 7.31 25.40 18.61
CA ILE A 12 6.82 24.07 18.19
C ILE A 12 5.58 24.28 17.32
N LYS A 13 5.33 23.39 16.35
CA LYS A 13 4.03 23.25 15.68
C LYS A 13 3.47 21.89 15.99
N THR A 14 2.18 21.84 16.31
CA THR A 14 1.51 20.60 16.65
C THR A 14 0.22 20.42 15.89
N ARG A 15 -0.27 19.18 15.87
CA ARG A 15 -1.61 18.83 15.42
C ARG A 15 -2.32 18.03 16.49
N GLU A 16 -3.57 18.40 16.71
CA GLU A 16 -4.45 17.72 17.64
C GLU A 16 -4.61 16.22 17.31
N ASN A 17 -4.55 15.38 18.35
CA ASN A 17 -4.85 13.95 18.26
C ASN A 17 -6.02 13.60 19.19
N ILE A 18 -7.24 13.72 18.66
CA ILE A 18 -8.48 13.56 19.42
C ILE A 18 -8.77 12.11 19.85
N ASP A 19 -8.19 11.15 19.15
CA ASP A 19 -8.43 9.71 19.34
C ASP A 19 -7.39 9.06 20.27
N GLU A 20 -6.37 9.81 20.70
CA GLU A 20 -5.38 9.32 21.64
C GLU A 20 -5.88 9.43 23.08
N GLU A 21 -5.56 8.41 23.87
CA GLU A 21 -5.72 8.44 25.31
C GLU A 21 -4.35 8.17 25.94
N PRO A 22 -3.76 9.14 26.67
CA PRO A 22 -4.33 10.44 27.01
C PRO A 22 -4.39 11.43 25.82
N TYR A 23 -5.39 12.30 25.85
CA TYR A 23 -5.60 13.36 24.86
C TYR A 23 -4.39 14.32 24.77
N GLY A 24 -4.01 14.71 23.56
CA GLY A 24 -2.85 15.58 23.36
C GLY A 24 -2.60 15.99 21.91
N TYR A 25 -1.40 16.52 21.67
CA TYR A 25 -1.01 17.16 20.42
C TYR A 25 0.30 16.58 19.89
N ILE A 26 0.28 16.07 18.66
CA ILE A 26 1.45 15.48 17.99
C ILE A 26 2.41 16.60 17.56
N VAL A 27 3.69 16.47 17.89
CA VAL A 27 4.75 17.38 17.43
C VAL A 27 5.02 17.15 15.94
N GLU A 28 4.61 18.10 15.11
CA GLU A 28 4.78 18.04 13.65
C GLU A 28 6.08 18.71 13.20
N TRP A 29 6.45 19.80 13.85
CA TRP A 29 7.65 20.57 13.51
C TRP A 29 8.19 21.32 14.72
N MET A 30 9.50 21.54 14.75
CA MET A 30 10.15 22.47 15.67
C MET A 30 10.87 23.52 14.83
N GLU A 31 10.64 24.80 15.05
CA GLU A 31 11.35 25.86 14.32
C GLU A 31 12.84 25.80 14.59
N TRP A 32 13.66 26.23 13.61
CA TRP A 32 15.12 26.10 13.66
C TRP A 32 15.78 26.84 14.84
N ASP A 33 15.12 27.89 15.36
CA ASP A 33 15.54 28.67 16.52
C ASP A 33 14.82 28.30 17.82
N SER A 34 13.97 27.28 17.82
CA SER A 34 13.36 26.75 19.05
C SER A 34 14.41 26.11 19.96
N ASP A 35 14.35 26.40 21.27
CA ASP A 35 15.21 25.76 22.27
C ASP A 35 14.91 24.26 22.43
N PHE A 36 13.70 23.81 22.07
CA PHE A 36 13.32 22.40 22.12
C PHE A 36 14.13 21.51 21.16
N ARG A 37 14.79 22.07 20.13
CA ARG A 37 15.74 21.32 19.30
C ARG A 37 16.98 20.86 20.08
N ASN A 38 17.32 21.52 21.19
CA ASN A 38 18.40 21.14 22.09
C ASN A 38 17.93 20.23 23.24
N SER A 39 16.63 19.93 23.29
CA SER A 39 16.02 19.06 24.30
C SER A 39 15.94 17.60 23.80
N THR A 40 15.32 16.74 24.60
CA THR A 40 15.00 15.37 24.21
C THR A 40 13.69 15.24 23.43
N LEU A 41 12.99 16.35 23.13
CA LEU A 41 11.76 16.36 22.33
C LEU A 41 12.03 15.85 20.91
N GLN A 42 11.11 15.04 20.39
CA GLN A 42 11.19 14.53 19.03
C GLN A 42 9.90 14.82 18.26
N HIS A 43 10.03 14.92 16.94
CA HIS A 43 8.88 14.80 16.05
C HIS A 43 8.15 13.47 16.31
N ALA A 44 6.82 13.50 16.16
CA ALA A 44 5.88 12.43 16.50
C ALA A 44 5.62 12.18 18.00
N ASP A 45 6.32 12.87 18.91
CA ASP A 45 5.92 12.86 20.32
C ASP A 45 4.53 13.47 20.50
N ILE A 46 3.76 12.98 21.48
CA ILE A 46 2.44 13.51 21.79
C ILE A 46 2.53 14.33 23.07
N ILE A 47 2.37 15.65 22.99
CA ILE A 47 2.33 16.53 24.16
C ILE A 47 0.95 16.39 24.81
N VAL A 48 0.94 15.91 26.05
CA VAL A 48 -0.27 15.61 26.82
C VAL A 48 -0.43 16.53 28.03
N GLY A 49 0.56 17.38 28.30
CA GLY A 49 0.49 18.39 29.36
C GLY A 49 1.66 19.35 29.36
N VAL A 50 1.51 20.44 30.12
CA VAL A 50 2.52 21.49 30.30
C VAL A 50 2.57 21.90 31.77
N ASN A 51 3.78 21.96 32.34
CA ASN A 51 4.05 22.36 33.72
C ASN A 51 3.16 21.62 34.76
N GLY A 52 2.85 20.35 34.50
CA GLY A 52 2.02 19.52 35.38
C GLY A 52 0.51 19.67 35.16
N LYS A 53 0.06 20.58 34.28
CA LYS A 53 -1.33 20.66 33.82
C LYS A 53 -1.50 19.77 32.58
N MET A 54 -2.28 18.69 32.72
CA MET A 54 -2.62 17.80 31.60
C MET A 54 -3.69 18.44 30.71
N TYR A 55 -3.62 18.16 29.41
CA TYR A 55 -4.71 18.42 28.49
C TYR A 55 -5.85 17.43 28.74
N LEU A 56 -7.08 17.94 28.73
CA LEU A 56 -8.28 17.15 28.95
C LEU A 56 -9.20 17.30 27.74
N LYS A 57 -9.71 16.17 27.24
CA LYS A 57 -10.57 16.13 26.04
C LYS A 57 -11.84 16.95 26.24
N GLU A 58 -12.36 17.01 27.46
CA GLU A 58 -13.55 17.78 27.85
C GLU A 58 -13.31 19.30 27.73
N ASN A 59 -12.06 19.75 27.87
CA ASN A 59 -11.68 21.16 27.78
C ASN A 59 -11.19 21.54 26.37
N ARG A 60 -11.30 20.64 25.39
CA ARG A 60 -10.79 20.82 24.03
C ARG A 60 -11.12 22.19 23.42
N GLU A 61 -12.37 22.66 23.53
CA GLU A 61 -12.77 23.93 22.91
C GLU A 61 -12.00 25.14 23.49
N ILE A 62 -11.59 25.04 24.76
CA ILE A 62 -10.85 26.07 25.49
C ILE A 62 -9.34 25.90 25.31
N ASP A 63 -8.84 24.67 25.47
CA ASP A 63 -7.41 24.36 25.49
C ASP A 63 -6.82 24.29 24.08
N ASN A 64 -7.55 23.82 23.05
CA ASN A 64 -7.01 23.63 21.69
C ASN A 64 -6.44 24.91 21.08
N PRO A 65 -7.14 26.07 21.06
CA PRO A 65 -6.54 27.30 20.56
C PRO A 65 -5.23 27.69 21.26
N LYS A 66 -5.12 27.39 22.56
CA LYS A 66 -4.03 27.80 23.46
C LYS A 66 -2.95 26.73 23.65
N ALA A 67 -3.11 25.55 23.05
CA ALA A 67 -2.18 24.46 23.20
C ALA A 67 -0.80 24.80 22.60
N ILE A 68 0.24 24.08 23.05
CA ILE A 68 1.60 24.25 22.51
C ILE A 68 1.57 24.07 20.99
N GLY A 69 2.08 25.07 20.26
CA GLY A 69 2.18 25.08 18.80
C GLY A 69 0.90 25.43 18.05
N ASN A 70 -0.16 25.87 18.75
CA ASN A 70 -1.38 26.39 18.13
C ASN A 70 -1.42 27.92 18.09
N TYR A 71 -2.40 28.46 17.36
CA TYR A 71 -2.45 29.86 16.96
C TYR A 71 -2.62 30.89 18.09
N LEU A 72 -3.10 30.50 19.29
CA LEU A 72 -3.17 31.36 20.48
C LEU A 72 -2.15 30.97 21.57
N GLU A 73 -1.13 30.18 21.24
CA GLU A 73 -0.09 29.80 22.20
C GLU A 73 0.56 31.04 22.84
N SER A 74 0.91 32.05 22.04
CA SER A 74 1.56 33.26 22.57
C SER A 74 0.66 34.05 23.52
N ALA A 75 -0.64 34.15 23.20
CA ALA A 75 -1.61 34.80 24.07
C ALA A 75 -1.75 34.06 25.42
N TRP A 76 -1.67 32.72 25.39
CA TRP A 76 -1.66 31.92 26.62
C TRP A 76 -0.41 32.18 27.48
N TRP A 77 0.76 32.33 26.87
CA TRP A 77 1.98 32.70 27.59
C TRP A 77 1.92 34.12 28.16
N GLU A 78 1.33 35.07 27.44
CA GLU A 78 1.09 36.43 27.92
C GLU A 78 0.14 36.45 29.13
N GLU A 79 -0.95 35.66 29.11
CA GLU A 79 -1.87 35.48 30.25
C GLU A 79 -1.12 34.95 31.49
N LEU A 80 -0.17 34.04 31.29
CA LEU A 80 0.69 33.48 32.35
C LEU A 80 1.84 34.41 32.75
N ARG A 81 1.97 35.58 32.12
CA ARG A 81 3.06 36.55 32.33
C ARG A 81 4.44 35.91 32.17
N SER A 82 4.55 34.99 31.21
CA SER A 82 5.79 34.30 30.91
C SER A 82 6.81 35.24 30.26
N ILE A 83 8.09 34.91 30.43
CA ILE A 83 9.21 35.73 29.94
C ILE A 83 10.15 34.90 29.04
N ASP A 84 10.91 35.61 28.20
CA ASP A 84 11.98 35.02 27.40
C ASP A 84 12.99 34.27 28.29
N GLY A 85 13.40 33.08 27.84
CA GLY A 85 14.31 32.18 28.57
C GLY A 85 13.66 31.39 29.71
N GLN A 86 12.37 31.56 29.99
CA GLN A 86 11.68 30.80 31.04
C GLN A 86 11.64 29.31 30.68
N THR A 87 12.13 28.46 31.59
CA THR A 87 12.03 27.00 31.45
C THR A 87 10.58 26.54 31.64
N ILE A 88 10.12 25.69 30.74
CA ILE A 88 8.85 24.96 30.84
C ILE A 88 9.11 23.45 30.73
N ILE A 89 8.19 22.65 31.28
CA ILE A 89 8.25 21.19 31.24
C ILE A 89 7.03 20.67 30.48
N LEU A 90 7.27 19.97 29.38
CA LEU A 90 6.25 19.25 28.62
C LEU A 90 6.13 17.82 29.16
N GLN A 91 4.90 17.40 29.43
CA GLN A 91 4.57 15.98 29.60
C GLN A 91 4.27 15.40 28.22
N VAL A 92 5.03 14.39 27.81
CA VAL A 92 4.90 13.79 26.46
C VAL A 92 4.72 12.29 26.53
N ILE A 93 4.02 11.72 25.56
CA ILE A 93 3.94 10.29 25.32
C ILE A 93 4.75 9.97 24.07
N ARG A 94 5.71 9.05 24.19
CA ARG A 94 6.49 8.49 23.09
C ARG A 94 6.32 6.98 23.09
N ASP A 95 5.80 6.41 22.01
CA ASP A 95 5.57 4.96 21.89
C ASP A 95 4.79 4.37 23.09
N GLY A 96 3.82 5.13 23.60
CA GLY A 96 3.00 4.74 24.76
C GLY A 96 3.67 4.94 26.12
N GLN A 97 4.91 5.44 26.17
CA GLN A 97 5.63 5.71 27.41
C GLN A 97 5.60 7.19 27.78
N PRO A 98 5.29 7.54 29.05
CA PRO A 98 5.34 8.93 29.51
C PRO A 98 6.78 9.39 29.72
N LEU A 99 7.07 10.61 29.28
CA LEU A 99 8.35 11.29 29.42
C LEU A 99 8.11 12.74 29.85
N SER A 100 9.10 13.36 30.49
CA SER A 100 9.13 14.79 30.77
C SER A 100 10.27 15.43 30.01
N VAL A 101 9.97 16.48 29.26
CA VAL A 101 10.94 17.20 28.42
C VAL A 101 10.97 18.66 28.85
N SER A 102 12.15 19.19 29.12
CA SER A 102 12.32 20.61 29.48
C SER A 102 12.87 21.40 28.30
N GLY A 103 12.37 22.62 28.10
CA GLY A 103 12.86 23.57 27.12
C GLY A 103 12.52 24.99 27.55
N LYS A 104 13.07 25.98 26.84
CA LYS A 104 12.83 27.40 27.15
C LYS A 104 11.82 28.03 26.20
N LEU A 105 11.01 28.93 26.76
CA LEU A 105 10.26 29.91 26.00
C LEU A 105 11.21 30.92 25.38
N MET A 106 10.97 31.26 24.13
CA MET A 106 11.80 32.18 23.37
C MET A 106 10.94 33.33 22.85
N GLN A 107 11.51 34.54 22.85
CA GLN A 107 10.96 35.65 22.09
C GLN A 107 11.02 35.32 20.59
N GLN A 108 9.90 35.47 19.89
CA GLN A 108 9.84 35.34 18.44
C GLN A 108 10.76 36.38 17.80
N GLN A 109 11.74 35.92 17.04
CA GLN A 109 12.74 36.80 16.42
C GLN A 109 12.42 37.10 14.96
N PHE A 110 12.66 38.35 14.57
CA PHE A 110 12.71 38.76 13.17
C PHE A 110 14.14 39.18 12.85
N TYR A 111 14.70 38.60 11.79
CA TYR A 111 16.10 38.82 11.42
C TYR A 111 16.19 39.79 10.24
N LEU A 112 17.05 40.80 10.39
CA LEU A 112 17.36 41.80 9.38
C LEU A 112 18.88 41.81 9.15
N ASN A 113 19.29 41.93 7.88
CA ASN A 113 20.70 42.12 7.57
C ASN A 113 21.13 43.60 7.71
N ALA A 114 22.41 43.89 7.46
CA ALA A 114 22.97 45.25 7.52
C ALA A 114 22.29 46.26 6.56
N GLU A 115 21.59 45.78 5.54
CA GLU A 115 20.84 46.59 4.57
C GLU A 115 19.33 46.65 4.91
N ASN A 116 18.95 46.27 6.13
CA ASN A 116 17.57 46.26 6.60
C ASN A 116 16.62 45.35 5.78
N ARG A 117 17.17 44.30 5.15
CA ARG A 117 16.39 43.28 4.42
C ARG A 117 16.09 42.09 5.32
N ALA A 118 14.85 41.60 5.28
CA ALA A 118 14.42 40.43 6.04
C ALA A 118 15.18 39.16 5.62
N THR A 119 15.79 38.48 6.59
CA THR A 119 16.48 37.20 6.42
C THR A 119 15.73 36.07 7.12
N ILE A 120 16.03 34.82 6.76
CA ILE A 120 15.40 33.66 7.41
C ILE A 120 15.92 33.46 8.84
N GLY A 121 17.21 33.72 9.06
CA GLY A 121 17.86 33.64 10.36
C GLY A 121 19.00 34.64 10.49
N LEU A 122 19.64 34.65 11.65
CA LEU A 122 20.84 35.45 11.91
C LEU A 122 21.94 35.04 10.91
N ASN A 123 22.41 36.00 10.11
CA ASN A 123 23.35 35.76 8.98
C ASN A 123 22.82 34.81 7.88
N GLY A 124 21.52 34.52 7.88
CA GLY A 124 20.88 33.68 6.88
C GLY A 124 20.59 34.40 5.56
N PRO A 125 20.07 33.68 4.55
CA PRO A 125 19.71 34.27 3.28
C PRO A 125 18.54 35.26 3.41
N VAL A 126 18.52 36.25 2.51
CA VAL A 126 17.41 37.21 2.39
C VAL A 126 16.18 36.47 1.88
N ARG A 127 15.07 36.58 2.62
CA ARG A 127 13.85 35.77 2.43
C ARG A 127 13.29 35.84 1.00
N MET A 128 13.31 37.03 0.39
CA MET A 128 12.78 37.27 -0.96
C MET A 128 13.85 37.17 -2.06
N SER A 129 15.09 36.82 -1.72
CA SER A 129 16.16 36.67 -2.72
C SER A 129 16.13 35.30 -3.39
N ASN A 130 16.49 35.28 -4.67
CA ASN A 130 16.77 34.06 -5.44
C ASN A 130 18.29 33.93 -5.60
N ASP A 131 18.79 32.71 -5.44
CA ASP A 131 20.18 32.27 -5.43
C ASP A 131 20.60 31.53 -6.72
N GLY A 132 19.74 31.52 -7.75
CA GLY A 132 19.91 30.79 -8.99
C GLY A 132 19.15 29.45 -9.04
N PHE A 133 18.47 29.06 -7.96
CA PHE A 133 17.59 27.89 -7.91
C PHE A 133 16.13 28.25 -8.23
N SER A 134 15.25 27.26 -8.18
CA SER A 134 13.86 27.32 -8.67
C SER A 134 12.93 28.32 -7.96
N SER A 135 13.29 28.86 -6.79
CA SER A 135 12.42 29.76 -6.02
C SER A 135 13.20 30.63 -5.04
N ALA A 136 12.57 31.70 -4.53
CA ALA A 136 13.15 32.50 -3.44
C ALA A 136 13.27 31.68 -2.14
N TRP A 137 14.24 32.04 -1.28
CA TRP A 137 14.55 31.30 -0.05
C TRP A 137 13.36 31.08 0.87
N GLY A 138 12.50 32.08 1.06
CA GLY A 138 11.32 31.97 1.93
C GLY A 138 10.33 30.92 1.43
N GLY A 139 10.02 30.94 0.14
CA GLY A 139 9.11 29.96 -0.47
C GLY A 139 9.72 28.55 -0.54
N TRP A 140 11.03 28.46 -0.72
CA TRP A 140 11.74 27.18 -0.64
C TRP A 140 11.72 26.60 0.77
N TYR A 141 12.04 27.39 1.80
CA TYR A 141 12.05 26.92 3.19
C TYR A 141 10.65 26.51 3.66
N GLU A 142 9.60 27.24 3.28
CA GLU A 142 8.22 26.84 3.56
C GLU A 142 7.87 25.48 2.92
N LYS A 143 8.26 25.27 1.66
CA LYS A 143 8.11 23.96 1.00
C LYS A 143 8.95 22.90 1.71
N PHE A 144 10.17 23.22 2.12
CA PHE A 144 11.05 22.31 2.86
C PHE A 144 10.40 21.83 4.16
N VAL A 145 9.96 22.76 5.01
CA VAL A 145 9.30 22.48 6.28
C VAL A 145 8.08 21.59 6.07
N ARG A 146 7.21 21.95 5.12
CA ARG A 146 5.98 21.19 4.84
C ARG A 146 6.25 19.75 4.41
N HIS A 147 7.28 19.52 3.58
CA HIS A 147 7.63 18.16 3.17
C HIS A 147 8.34 17.40 4.29
N ALA A 148 9.26 18.04 5.02
CA ALA A 148 9.99 17.40 6.10
C ALA A 148 9.05 16.98 7.25
N SER A 149 8.10 17.84 7.62
CA SER A 149 7.15 17.55 8.71
C SER A 149 6.36 16.27 8.45
N LEU A 150 5.91 16.03 7.20
CA LEU A 150 5.16 14.84 6.79
C LEU A 150 5.89 13.51 7.07
N TYR A 151 7.22 13.51 7.04
CA TYR A 151 8.01 12.28 7.24
C TYR A 151 8.58 12.19 8.65
N LEU A 152 8.86 13.33 9.29
CA LEU A 152 9.40 13.37 10.65
C LEU A 152 8.33 13.06 11.70
N ASP A 153 7.08 13.50 11.49
CA ASP A 153 5.96 13.27 12.41
C ASP A 153 5.26 11.90 12.19
N ASP A 154 5.59 11.22 11.11
CA ASP A 154 5.11 9.89 10.75
C ASP A 154 6.25 9.02 10.20
N LYS A 155 7.25 8.76 11.05
CA LYS A 155 8.45 7.96 10.70
C LYS A 155 8.13 6.54 10.23
N ARG A 156 6.92 6.05 10.49
CA ARG A 156 6.44 4.70 10.16
C ARG A 156 5.54 4.67 8.92
N TRP A 157 5.26 5.85 8.35
CA TRP A 157 4.42 6.03 7.16
C TRP A 157 3.01 5.44 7.33
N GLU A 158 2.43 5.64 8.52
CA GLU A 158 1.09 5.18 8.85
C GLU A 158 0.00 5.92 8.06
N ARG A 159 0.15 7.24 7.89
CA ARG A 159 -0.89 8.15 7.37
C ARG A 159 -0.77 8.40 5.87
N SER A 160 0.39 8.15 5.30
CA SER A 160 0.72 8.60 3.95
C SER A 160 0.92 7.40 3.02
N ALA A 161 0.13 7.34 1.95
CA ALA A 161 0.37 6.44 0.84
C ALA A 161 1.62 6.93 0.09
N ILE A 162 2.79 6.54 0.58
CA ILE A 162 4.07 7.01 0.05
C ILE A 162 4.74 5.95 -0.80
N ASN A 163 5.35 6.42 -1.88
CA ASN A 163 6.45 5.71 -2.53
C ASN A 163 7.76 6.28 -1.99
N ASN A 164 8.33 5.64 -0.96
CA ASN A 164 9.50 6.18 -0.27
C ASN A 164 10.71 6.33 -1.19
N ARG A 165 10.83 5.51 -2.25
CA ARG A 165 11.93 5.61 -3.22
C ARG A 165 11.81 6.81 -4.14
N ASN A 166 10.63 7.02 -4.74
CA ASN A 166 10.42 8.17 -5.62
C ASN A 166 10.56 9.47 -4.84
N ILE A 167 10.01 9.52 -3.62
CA ILE A 167 10.13 10.68 -2.74
C ILE A 167 11.60 10.91 -2.34
N LEU A 168 12.36 9.85 -2.03
CA LEU A 168 13.79 10.01 -1.73
C LEU A 168 14.53 10.64 -2.91
N LEU A 169 14.27 10.21 -4.14
CA LEU A 169 14.88 10.79 -5.35
C LEU A 169 14.54 12.29 -5.47
N GLU A 170 13.27 12.66 -5.33
CA GLU A 170 12.83 14.07 -5.32
C GLU A 170 13.51 14.88 -4.19
N TYR A 171 13.67 14.28 -3.01
CA TYR A 171 14.27 14.92 -1.86
C TYR A 171 15.80 15.11 -2.00
N GLN A 172 16.47 14.22 -2.75
CA GLN A 172 17.88 14.36 -3.11
C GLN A 172 18.13 15.54 -4.06
N GLU A 173 17.14 15.98 -4.84
CA GLU A 173 17.26 17.18 -5.69
C GLU A 173 17.49 18.46 -4.88
N TRP A 174 17.18 18.46 -3.57
CA TRP A 174 17.39 19.61 -2.70
C TRP A 174 18.81 19.69 -2.15
N LYS A 175 19.57 18.60 -2.22
CA LYS A 175 20.94 18.51 -1.69
C LYS A 175 21.87 19.63 -2.21
N PRO A 176 21.91 19.95 -3.53
CA PRO A 176 22.78 21.02 -4.03
C PRO A 176 22.47 22.39 -3.42
N ARG A 177 21.19 22.69 -3.14
CA ARG A 177 20.79 23.96 -2.53
C ARG A 177 21.10 24.01 -1.04
N ILE A 178 20.99 22.88 -0.35
CA ILE A 178 21.38 22.75 1.06
C ILE A 178 22.90 22.88 1.19
N ASP A 179 23.68 22.26 0.31
CA ASP A 179 25.13 22.42 0.29
C ASP A 179 25.54 23.87 0.03
N PHE A 180 24.83 24.55 -0.85
CA PHE A 180 24.99 25.99 -1.07
C PHE A 180 24.64 26.82 0.17
N LEU A 181 23.54 26.49 0.87
CA LEU A 181 23.13 27.14 2.11
C LEU A 181 24.23 27.04 3.17
N VAL A 182 24.71 25.82 3.44
CA VAL A 182 25.74 25.54 4.45
C VAL A 182 27.04 26.26 4.12
N LYS A 183 27.45 26.25 2.84
CA LYS A 183 28.68 26.90 2.40
C LYS A 183 28.61 28.43 2.46
N LYS A 184 27.49 29.03 2.06
CA LYS A 184 27.36 30.48 1.88
C LYS A 184 26.84 31.21 3.11
N TYR A 185 26.00 30.56 3.90
CA TYR A 185 25.33 31.13 5.07
C TYR A 185 25.54 30.23 6.30
N PRO A 186 26.80 30.00 6.73
CA PRO A 186 27.08 29.13 7.86
C PRO A 186 26.44 29.67 9.14
N GLY A 187 25.82 28.79 9.92
CA GLY A 187 25.19 29.13 11.20
C GLY A 187 24.01 28.22 11.54
N ARG A 188 23.39 28.47 12.71
CA ARG A 188 22.35 27.60 13.30
C ARG A 188 21.20 27.25 12.35
N PHE A 189 20.78 28.19 11.49
CA PHE A 189 19.74 27.92 10.50
C PHE A 189 20.18 26.88 9.46
N ALA A 190 21.37 27.03 8.88
CA ALA A 190 21.90 26.10 7.90
C ALA A 190 22.14 24.72 8.51
N ASP A 191 22.67 24.66 9.74
CA ASP A 191 22.89 23.41 10.47
C ASP A 191 21.57 22.69 10.74
N ALA A 192 20.54 23.41 11.20
CA ALA A 192 19.22 22.83 11.45
C ALA A 192 18.59 22.26 10.17
N VAL A 193 18.65 23.00 9.06
CA VAL A 193 18.15 22.55 7.75
C VAL A 193 18.88 21.30 7.28
N LEU A 194 20.21 21.26 7.41
CA LEU A 194 21.00 20.08 7.06
C LEU A 194 20.60 18.86 7.90
N ILE A 195 20.52 19.02 9.22
CA ILE A 195 20.13 17.95 10.14
C ILE A 195 18.72 17.41 9.82
N ASP A 196 17.76 18.30 9.54
CA ASP A 196 16.40 17.88 9.21
C ASP A 196 16.36 17.15 7.86
N TRP A 197 17.13 17.62 6.88
CA TRP A 197 17.26 16.96 5.59
C TRP A 197 17.90 15.57 5.71
N GLU A 198 18.95 15.44 6.51
CA GLU A 198 19.61 14.15 6.79
C GLU A 198 18.65 13.17 7.47
N LYS A 199 17.88 13.62 8.47
CA LYS A 199 16.87 12.79 9.16
C LYS A 199 15.76 12.31 8.22
N VAL A 200 15.24 13.20 7.38
CA VAL A 200 14.22 12.81 6.39
C VAL A 200 14.80 11.83 5.38
N THR A 201 16.03 12.06 4.92
CA THR A 201 16.76 11.16 4.03
C THR A 201 16.96 9.78 4.66
N GLU A 202 17.33 9.72 5.95
CA GLU A 202 17.47 8.47 6.70
C GLU A 202 16.14 7.71 6.80
N ILE A 203 15.05 8.40 7.15
CA ILE A 203 13.72 7.81 7.22
C ILE A 203 13.35 7.23 5.85
N LEU A 204 13.38 8.05 4.79
CA LEU A 204 12.99 7.64 3.43
C LEU A 204 13.89 6.53 2.85
N ASN A 205 15.15 6.44 3.28
CA ASN A 205 16.05 5.35 2.94
C ASN A 205 15.59 3.99 3.46
N GLY A 206 14.71 3.95 4.46
CA GLY A 206 14.13 2.74 5.02
C GLY A 206 15.10 1.96 5.92
N VAL A 207 14.53 1.08 6.73
CA VAL A 207 15.26 0.19 7.64
C VAL A 207 15.98 -0.87 6.82
N SER A 208 17.25 -1.12 7.13
CA SER A 208 18.02 -2.20 6.50
C SER A 208 17.85 -3.50 7.28
N TYR A 209 17.59 -4.61 6.57
CA TYR A 209 17.38 -5.93 7.15
C TYR A 209 18.51 -6.89 6.73
N SER A 210 19.52 -7.00 7.59
CA SER A 210 20.65 -7.94 7.38
C SER A 210 20.34 -9.37 7.83
N ASP A 211 19.18 -9.59 8.45
CA ASP A 211 18.75 -10.84 9.05
C ASP A 211 17.76 -11.64 8.18
N ILE A 212 17.53 -11.23 6.93
CA ILE A 212 16.77 -12.03 5.96
C ILE A 212 17.59 -13.28 5.59
N THR A 213 17.07 -14.45 5.94
CA THR A 213 17.70 -15.75 5.70
C THR A 213 17.14 -16.45 4.47
N GLU A 214 17.80 -17.53 4.03
CA GLU A 214 17.22 -18.41 3.00
C GLU A 214 15.89 -19.03 3.41
N ALA A 215 15.69 -19.29 4.71
CA ALA A 215 14.43 -19.84 5.24
C ALA A 215 13.28 -18.82 5.05
N ASP A 216 13.55 -17.52 5.23
CA ASP A 216 12.55 -16.47 5.02
C ASP A 216 12.09 -16.36 3.56
N LEU A 217 12.93 -16.82 2.62
CA LEU A 217 12.72 -16.80 1.17
C LEU A 217 12.38 -18.18 0.59
N GLU A 218 12.29 -19.23 1.41
CA GLU A 218 12.03 -20.60 0.96
C GLU A 218 10.72 -20.71 0.16
N TYR A 219 9.72 -19.92 0.54
CA TYR A 219 8.43 -19.85 -0.17
C TYR A 219 8.57 -19.51 -1.66
N ARG A 220 9.62 -18.79 -2.06
CA ARG A 220 9.88 -18.48 -3.48
C ARG A 220 10.37 -19.71 -4.24
N LYS A 221 11.25 -20.53 -3.63
CA LYS A 221 11.64 -21.84 -4.17
C LYS A 221 10.44 -22.79 -4.27
N ILE A 222 9.56 -22.75 -3.26
CA ILE A 222 8.28 -23.49 -3.29
C ILE A 222 7.38 -22.97 -4.43
N GLY A 223 7.35 -21.66 -4.66
CA GLY A 223 6.65 -21.03 -5.79
C GLY A 223 7.13 -21.56 -7.14
N GLU A 224 8.45 -21.67 -7.34
CA GLU A 224 9.04 -22.27 -8.55
C GLU A 224 8.61 -23.73 -8.72
N GLN A 225 8.61 -24.51 -7.64
CA GLN A 225 8.13 -25.90 -7.68
C GLN A 225 6.64 -25.99 -8.04
N ARG A 226 5.80 -25.09 -7.51
CA ARG A 226 4.38 -25.00 -7.90
C ARG A 226 4.25 -24.69 -9.39
N ALA A 227 5.01 -23.72 -9.90
CA ALA A 227 4.95 -23.37 -11.32
C ALA A 227 5.30 -24.57 -12.22
N LEU A 228 6.30 -25.38 -11.83
CA LEU A 228 6.65 -26.61 -12.55
C LEU A 228 5.52 -27.65 -12.51
N LEU A 229 4.95 -27.93 -11.32
CA LEU A 229 3.85 -28.88 -11.17
C LEU A 229 2.61 -28.47 -11.98
N ILE A 230 2.26 -27.17 -11.95
CA ILE A 230 1.12 -26.67 -12.72
C ILE A 230 1.42 -26.71 -14.22
N LYS A 231 2.66 -26.46 -14.65
CA LYS A 231 3.04 -26.63 -16.06
C LYS A 231 2.85 -28.07 -16.54
N GLU A 232 3.29 -29.05 -15.75
CA GLU A 232 3.08 -30.47 -16.06
C GLU A 232 1.58 -30.82 -16.14
N ALA A 233 0.79 -30.33 -15.20
CA ALA A 233 -0.67 -30.50 -15.21
C ALA A 233 -1.32 -29.81 -16.43
N ALA A 234 -0.87 -28.62 -16.80
CA ALA A 234 -1.37 -27.86 -17.93
C ALA A 234 -1.13 -28.58 -19.27
N ILE A 235 0.08 -29.11 -19.48
CA ILE A 235 0.41 -29.92 -20.66
C ILE A 235 -0.48 -31.17 -20.72
N LYS A 236 -0.62 -31.88 -19.60
CA LYS A 236 -1.48 -33.06 -19.52
C LYS A 236 -2.95 -32.73 -19.78
N GLY A 237 -3.46 -31.64 -19.23
CA GLY A 237 -4.83 -31.17 -19.43
C GLY A 237 -5.10 -30.79 -20.89
N ARG A 238 -4.15 -30.12 -21.55
CA ARG A 238 -4.18 -29.84 -22.98
C ARG A 238 -4.27 -31.13 -23.79
N ASP A 239 -3.36 -32.07 -23.54
CA ASP A 239 -3.30 -33.32 -24.30
C ASP A 239 -4.58 -34.16 -24.09
N ASN A 240 -5.13 -34.15 -22.87
CA ASN A 240 -6.42 -34.76 -22.58
C ASN A 240 -7.56 -34.12 -23.38
N LEU A 241 -7.64 -32.79 -23.46
CA LEU A 241 -8.64 -32.11 -24.27
C LEU A 241 -8.50 -32.47 -25.74
N ILE A 242 -7.28 -32.43 -26.29
CA ILE A 242 -7.00 -32.79 -27.69
C ILE A 242 -7.49 -34.22 -27.98
N ASN A 243 -7.22 -35.16 -27.08
CA ASN A 243 -7.67 -36.55 -27.20
C ASN A 243 -9.19 -36.68 -27.09
N GLU A 244 -9.82 -35.97 -26.14
CA GLU A 244 -11.28 -35.95 -25.92
C GLU A 244 -12.03 -35.45 -27.16
N VAL A 245 -11.50 -34.42 -27.83
CA VAL A 245 -12.16 -33.74 -28.94
C VAL A 245 -11.60 -34.10 -30.32
N ALA A 246 -10.72 -35.10 -30.41
CA ALA A 246 -9.98 -35.46 -31.63
C ALA A 246 -10.90 -35.71 -32.84
N ALA A 247 -12.06 -36.33 -32.64
CA ALA A 247 -13.02 -36.61 -33.71
C ALA A 247 -13.71 -35.35 -34.29
N GLN A 248 -13.71 -34.25 -33.55
CA GLN A 248 -14.32 -32.97 -33.92
C GLN A 248 -13.28 -31.96 -34.42
N MET A 249 -12.00 -32.22 -34.18
CA MET A 249 -10.88 -31.36 -34.57
C MET A 249 -10.61 -31.42 -36.07
N ILE A 250 -10.35 -30.25 -36.66
CA ILE A 250 -9.82 -30.09 -38.02
C ILE A 250 -8.58 -29.19 -37.96
N PRO A 251 -7.70 -29.20 -38.99
CA PRO A 251 -6.63 -28.20 -39.09
C PRO A 251 -7.22 -26.78 -39.11
N ALA A 252 -6.59 -25.84 -38.41
CA ALA A 252 -7.03 -24.45 -38.42
C ALA A 252 -6.84 -23.81 -39.80
N PHE A 253 -5.71 -24.08 -40.47
CA PHE A 253 -5.36 -23.44 -41.74
C PHE A 253 -5.14 -24.47 -42.87
N PRO A 254 -5.51 -24.12 -44.12
CA PRO A 254 -6.18 -22.88 -44.53
C PRO A 254 -7.62 -22.80 -44.01
N ALA A 255 -8.00 -21.62 -43.52
CA ALA A 255 -9.34 -21.33 -43.03
C ALA A 255 -10.33 -21.27 -44.21
N MET A 256 -11.58 -21.62 -43.94
CA MET A 256 -12.66 -21.51 -44.93
C MET A 256 -12.88 -20.04 -45.30
N ASP A 257 -12.94 -19.74 -46.60
CA ASP A 257 -13.26 -18.40 -47.10
C ASP A 257 -14.66 -18.00 -46.61
N ALA A 258 -14.74 -16.90 -45.86
CA ALA A 258 -15.97 -16.47 -45.19
C ALA A 258 -17.03 -15.90 -46.16
N VAL A 259 -16.65 -15.55 -47.39
CA VAL A 259 -17.51 -14.92 -48.41
C VAL A 259 -17.90 -15.92 -49.50
N HIS A 260 -16.93 -16.71 -49.98
CA HIS A 260 -17.08 -17.60 -51.12
C HIS A 260 -17.08 -19.08 -50.72
N GLY A 261 -16.66 -19.42 -49.51
CA GLY A 261 -16.58 -20.79 -49.01
C GLY A 261 -17.91 -21.32 -48.46
N ASN A 262 -18.03 -22.65 -48.38
CA ASN A 262 -19.18 -23.30 -47.76
C ASN A 262 -18.97 -23.41 -46.23
N VAL A 263 -19.21 -22.31 -45.52
CA VAL A 263 -19.01 -22.18 -44.07
C VAL A 263 -19.69 -23.29 -43.27
N LEU A 264 -20.87 -23.77 -43.70
CA LEU A 264 -21.62 -24.84 -43.02
C LEU A 264 -20.86 -26.17 -42.88
N GLN A 265 -19.81 -26.41 -43.69
CA GLN A 265 -18.98 -27.62 -43.57
C GLN A 265 -18.04 -27.59 -42.37
N VAL A 266 -17.70 -26.40 -41.88
CA VAL A 266 -16.71 -26.20 -40.80
C VAL A 266 -17.34 -25.69 -39.50
N VAL A 267 -18.57 -25.17 -39.54
CA VAL A 267 -19.30 -24.74 -38.34
C VAL A 267 -19.42 -25.89 -37.33
N GLY A 268 -19.18 -25.60 -36.06
CA GLY A 268 -19.20 -26.56 -34.96
C GLY A 268 -17.96 -27.48 -34.91
N LYS A 269 -17.05 -27.39 -35.87
CA LYS A 269 -15.73 -28.05 -35.78
C LYS A 269 -14.81 -27.29 -34.85
N LEU A 270 -13.90 -28.02 -34.25
CA LEU A 270 -12.92 -27.48 -33.32
C LEU A 270 -11.57 -27.29 -34.01
N ILE A 271 -10.86 -26.23 -33.63
CA ILE A 271 -9.53 -25.91 -34.14
C ILE A 271 -8.59 -25.52 -33.01
N THR A 272 -7.31 -25.82 -33.20
CA THR A 272 -6.23 -25.27 -32.37
C THR A 272 -5.60 -24.10 -33.10
N LEU A 273 -5.75 -22.90 -32.55
CA LEU A 273 -5.16 -21.69 -33.12
C LEU A 273 -3.65 -21.62 -32.82
N PRO A 274 -2.86 -20.93 -33.66
CA PRO A 274 -1.45 -20.65 -33.36
C PRO A 274 -1.33 -19.77 -32.10
N VAL A 275 -0.13 -19.78 -31.52
CA VAL A 275 0.21 -18.89 -30.40
C VAL A 275 0.17 -17.44 -30.89
N ILE A 276 -0.54 -16.58 -30.16
CA ILE A 276 -0.64 -15.15 -30.41
C ILE A 276 -0.14 -14.35 -29.21
N THR A 277 0.04 -13.06 -29.42
CA THR A 277 0.42 -12.05 -28.43
C THR A 277 -0.57 -10.89 -28.47
N PHE A 278 -0.40 -9.88 -27.62
CA PHE A 278 -1.21 -8.65 -27.70
C PHE A 278 -1.09 -7.90 -29.03
N ASN A 279 -0.07 -8.15 -29.86
CA ASN A 279 0.03 -7.55 -31.19
C ASN A 279 -1.13 -7.93 -32.13
N GLN A 280 -1.77 -9.08 -31.88
CA GLN A 280 -2.92 -9.53 -32.65
C GLN A 280 -4.25 -8.94 -32.13
N PHE A 281 -4.21 -8.17 -31.04
CA PHE A 281 -5.39 -7.61 -30.40
C PHE A 281 -5.66 -6.23 -31.03
N ILE A 282 -6.86 -6.05 -31.57
CA ILE A 282 -7.28 -4.80 -32.19
C ILE A 282 -8.58 -4.28 -31.59
N ASN A 283 -8.80 -2.99 -31.75
CA ASN A 283 -10.12 -2.39 -31.60
C ASN A 283 -10.66 -2.05 -33.00
N ASP A 284 -11.85 -2.53 -33.30
CA ASP A 284 -12.57 -2.22 -34.53
C ASP A 284 -13.99 -1.79 -34.14
N LEU A 285 -14.37 -0.56 -34.51
CA LEU A 285 -15.68 0.03 -34.25
C LEU A 285 -16.13 -0.06 -32.77
N GLY A 286 -15.20 0.12 -31.82
CA GLY A 286 -15.49 0.10 -30.39
C GLY A 286 -15.61 -1.31 -29.77
N LYS A 287 -15.35 -2.36 -30.55
CA LYS A 287 -15.26 -3.74 -30.06
C LYS A 287 -13.82 -4.24 -30.18
N SER A 288 -13.42 -5.11 -29.26
CA SER A 288 -12.07 -5.64 -29.21
C SER A 288 -12.04 -7.08 -29.72
N TYR A 289 -11.09 -7.37 -30.61
CA TYR A 289 -10.93 -8.67 -31.25
C TYR A 289 -9.47 -9.13 -31.20
N ALA A 290 -9.24 -10.45 -31.14
CA ALA A 290 -7.98 -11.03 -31.57
C ALA A 290 -8.12 -11.52 -33.01
N VAL A 291 -7.19 -11.10 -33.88
CA VAL A 291 -7.13 -11.49 -35.30
C VAL A 291 -6.04 -12.54 -35.48
N ILE A 292 -6.43 -13.74 -35.92
CA ILE A 292 -5.53 -14.88 -36.06
C ILE A 292 -5.53 -15.38 -37.51
N GLY A 293 -4.35 -15.48 -38.12
CA GLY A 293 -4.18 -15.98 -39.48
C GLY A 293 -3.45 -14.99 -40.39
N SER A 294 -3.62 -15.15 -41.70
CA SER A 294 -2.94 -14.34 -42.71
C SER A 294 -3.74 -14.25 -44.01
N ALA A 295 -3.39 -13.32 -44.90
CA ALA A 295 -4.06 -13.18 -46.19
C ALA A 295 -3.95 -14.44 -47.08
N LYS A 296 -2.95 -15.29 -46.85
CA LYS A 296 -2.75 -16.55 -47.59
C LYS A 296 -3.55 -17.70 -46.97
N GLU A 297 -3.69 -17.72 -45.66
CA GLU A 297 -4.29 -18.82 -44.91
C GLU A 297 -5.75 -18.56 -44.54
N GLY A 298 -6.23 -17.32 -44.67
CA GLY A 298 -7.51 -16.87 -44.12
C GLY A 298 -7.41 -16.45 -42.65
N TYR A 299 -8.50 -15.94 -42.11
CA TYR A 299 -8.55 -15.37 -40.76
C TYR A 299 -9.65 -15.99 -39.88
N TYR A 300 -9.33 -16.13 -38.60
CA TYR A 300 -10.29 -16.33 -37.52
C TYR A 300 -10.28 -15.14 -36.56
N PHE A 301 -11.42 -14.88 -35.95
CA PHE A 301 -11.58 -13.78 -34.99
C PHE A 301 -12.15 -14.28 -33.66
N ILE A 302 -11.55 -13.83 -32.56
CA ILE A 302 -12.08 -14.03 -31.21
C ILE A 302 -12.61 -12.69 -30.70
N HIS A 303 -13.85 -12.65 -30.24
CA HIS A 303 -14.38 -11.46 -29.56
C HIS A 303 -13.84 -11.39 -28.14
N LEU A 304 -13.04 -10.38 -27.82
CA LEU A 304 -12.36 -10.30 -26.52
C LEU A 304 -13.31 -9.96 -25.36
N ASN A 305 -14.48 -9.40 -25.66
CA ASN A 305 -15.51 -9.12 -24.66
C ASN A 305 -16.53 -10.28 -24.52
N SER A 306 -16.22 -11.47 -25.03
CA SER A 306 -17.07 -12.64 -24.83
C SER A 306 -16.97 -13.17 -23.39
N LYS A 307 -17.99 -13.92 -22.95
CA LYS A 307 -18.01 -14.54 -21.61
C LYS A 307 -16.82 -15.48 -21.41
N GLU A 308 -16.44 -16.20 -22.46
CA GLU A 308 -15.33 -17.16 -22.46
C GLU A 308 -13.99 -16.45 -22.22
N MET A 309 -13.78 -15.31 -22.88
CA MET A 309 -12.56 -14.51 -22.69
C MET A 309 -12.49 -13.85 -21.32
N ASP A 310 -13.63 -13.35 -20.80
CA ASP A 310 -13.71 -12.84 -19.42
C ASP A 310 -13.34 -13.93 -18.39
N ILE A 311 -13.87 -15.15 -18.56
CA ILE A 311 -13.50 -16.30 -17.73
C ILE A 311 -12.02 -16.61 -17.86
N PHE A 312 -11.47 -16.70 -19.08
CA PHE A 312 -10.06 -17.01 -19.31
C PHE A 312 -9.14 -16.02 -18.60
N PHE A 313 -9.36 -14.71 -18.77
CA PHE A 313 -8.52 -13.70 -18.15
C PHE A 313 -8.69 -13.66 -16.63
N LYS A 314 -9.91 -13.84 -16.10
CA LYS A 314 -10.12 -13.98 -14.64
C LYS A 314 -9.35 -15.16 -14.06
N THR A 315 -9.38 -16.33 -14.70
CA THR A 315 -8.63 -17.51 -14.25
C THR A 315 -7.12 -17.33 -14.44
N LEU A 316 -6.66 -16.61 -15.48
CA LEU A 316 -5.25 -16.22 -15.64
C LEU A 316 -4.78 -15.31 -14.49
N PHE A 317 -5.54 -14.27 -14.14
CA PHE A 317 -5.21 -13.40 -13.01
C PHE A 317 -5.21 -14.17 -11.68
N HIS A 318 -6.14 -15.12 -11.53
CA HIS A 318 -6.15 -16.02 -10.39
C HIS A 318 -4.87 -16.88 -10.31
N TYR A 319 -4.47 -17.49 -11.43
CA TYR A 319 -3.21 -18.23 -11.53
C TYR A 319 -2.01 -17.36 -11.15
N GLN A 320 -1.95 -16.12 -11.65
CA GLN A 320 -0.84 -15.20 -11.37
C GLN A 320 -0.68 -14.90 -9.89
N ALA A 321 -1.80 -14.82 -9.17
CA ALA A 321 -1.79 -14.67 -7.73
C ALA A 321 -1.44 -15.96 -6.97
N GLN A 322 -1.86 -17.13 -7.44
CA GLN A 322 -1.60 -18.37 -6.70
C GLN A 322 -0.20 -18.94 -6.95
N VAL A 323 0.33 -18.78 -8.17
CA VAL A 323 1.49 -19.52 -8.65
C VAL A 323 2.67 -18.59 -8.93
N THR A 324 2.57 -17.75 -9.95
CA THR A 324 3.63 -16.82 -10.35
C THR A 324 3.05 -15.58 -11.01
N PRO A 325 3.41 -14.35 -10.57
CA PRO A 325 2.91 -13.13 -11.18
C PRO A 325 3.44 -12.95 -12.62
N ASP A 326 4.64 -13.46 -12.89
CA ASP A 326 5.32 -13.33 -14.16
C ASP A 326 4.99 -14.52 -15.07
N ILE A 327 4.08 -14.29 -16.01
CA ILE A 327 3.71 -15.22 -17.06
C ILE A 327 3.83 -14.51 -18.41
N ALA A 328 4.45 -15.17 -19.39
CA ALA A 328 4.61 -14.58 -20.71
C ALA A 328 3.24 -14.33 -21.38
N GLU A 329 3.10 -13.17 -22.03
CA GLU A 329 1.88 -12.75 -22.75
C GLU A 329 1.76 -13.45 -24.11
N ARG A 330 1.73 -14.78 -24.07
CA ARG A 330 1.67 -15.68 -25.21
C ARG A 330 0.49 -16.62 -25.00
N TYR A 331 -0.49 -16.55 -25.90
CA TYR A 331 -1.78 -17.22 -25.73
C TYR A 331 -2.05 -18.19 -26.88
N GLN A 332 -2.48 -19.40 -26.56
CA GLN A 332 -2.96 -20.36 -27.54
C GLN A 332 -4.42 -20.70 -27.23
N PHE A 333 -5.29 -20.68 -28.22
CA PHE A 333 -6.71 -20.92 -28.02
C PHE A 333 -7.21 -22.15 -28.76
N PHE A 334 -8.09 -22.89 -28.12
CA PHE A 334 -8.86 -23.98 -28.70
C PHE A 334 -10.28 -23.46 -28.87
N ALA A 335 -10.80 -23.50 -30.09
CA ALA A 335 -12.04 -22.79 -30.39
C ALA A 335 -12.95 -23.58 -31.34
N GLU A 336 -14.24 -23.33 -31.20
CA GLU A 336 -15.30 -23.81 -32.08
C GLU A 336 -15.61 -22.77 -33.15
N ILE A 337 -15.67 -23.20 -34.41
CA ILE A 337 -15.99 -22.30 -35.53
C ILE A 337 -17.48 -21.98 -35.52
N LEU A 338 -17.83 -20.68 -35.51
CA LEU A 338 -19.20 -20.20 -35.52
C LEU A 338 -19.69 -19.92 -36.95
N ASN A 339 -21.01 -19.92 -37.13
CA ASN A 339 -21.64 -19.53 -38.40
C ASN A 339 -21.79 -18.00 -38.51
N GLU A 340 -20.68 -17.28 -38.29
CA GLU A 340 -20.65 -15.83 -38.21
C GLU A 340 -19.47 -15.26 -39.03
N PRO A 341 -19.64 -15.10 -40.36
CA PRO A 341 -18.71 -14.35 -41.19
C PRO A 341 -18.59 -12.90 -40.72
N THR A 342 -17.37 -12.40 -40.58
CA THR A 342 -17.10 -11.04 -40.10
C THR A 342 -16.05 -10.36 -40.98
N ILE A 343 -16.12 -9.03 -41.06
CA ILE A 343 -15.14 -8.18 -41.71
C ILE A 343 -14.60 -7.22 -40.65
N LEU A 344 -13.27 -7.15 -40.50
CA LEU A 344 -12.58 -6.25 -39.58
C LEU A 344 -11.50 -5.44 -40.30
N THR A 345 -11.12 -4.30 -39.73
CA THR A 345 -9.92 -3.57 -40.18
C THR A 345 -8.68 -4.09 -39.44
N TYR A 346 -7.77 -4.74 -40.15
CA TYR A 346 -6.51 -5.24 -39.59
C TYR A 346 -5.33 -4.76 -40.45
N GLU A 347 -4.29 -4.22 -39.81
CA GLU A 347 -3.11 -3.65 -40.49
C GLU A 347 -3.46 -2.65 -41.61
N GLY A 348 -4.49 -1.83 -41.37
CA GLY A 348 -4.95 -0.79 -42.31
C GLY A 348 -5.72 -1.32 -43.52
N ARG A 349 -6.18 -2.59 -43.51
CA ARG A 349 -6.95 -3.20 -44.59
C ARG A 349 -8.17 -3.94 -44.06
N ALA A 350 -9.22 -4.02 -44.87
CA ALA A 350 -10.37 -4.88 -44.57
C ALA A 350 -9.97 -6.34 -44.77
N VAL A 351 -10.18 -7.16 -43.74
CA VAL A 351 -9.96 -8.61 -43.77
C VAL A 351 -11.25 -9.34 -43.41
N THR A 352 -11.54 -10.41 -44.14
CA THR A 352 -12.71 -11.26 -43.91
C THR A 352 -12.29 -12.56 -43.22
N GLY A 353 -13.09 -13.02 -42.27
CA GLY A 353 -12.80 -14.23 -41.51
C GLY A 353 -14.02 -14.75 -40.77
N LEU A 354 -13.84 -15.86 -40.05
CA LEU A 354 -14.89 -16.50 -39.27
C LEU A 354 -14.71 -16.21 -37.78
N MET A 355 -15.80 -15.91 -37.09
CA MET A 355 -15.81 -15.86 -35.63
C MET A 355 -15.61 -17.26 -35.04
N VAL A 356 -14.90 -17.33 -33.93
CA VAL A 356 -14.74 -18.56 -33.16
C VAL A 356 -15.08 -18.35 -31.70
N LYS A 357 -15.61 -19.39 -31.07
CA LYS A 357 -15.91 -19.43 -29.64
C LYS A 357 -14.83 -20.21 -28.91
N VAL A 358 -14.13 -19.57 -27.97
CA VAL A 358 -13.05 -20.22 -27.22
C VAL A 358 -13.64 -21.23 -26.24
N ILE A 359 -13.16 -22.47 -26.28
CA ILE A 359 -13.56 -23.55 -25.36
C ILE A 359 -12.47 -23.87 -24.33
N ALA A 360 -11.21 -23.55 -24.65
CA ALA A 360 -10.07 -23.66 -23.77
C ALA A 360 -8.94 -22.74 -24.24
N GLY A 361 -7.99 -22.45 -23.35
CA GLY A 361 -6.81 -21.67 -23.70
C GLY A 361 -5.59 -22.04 -22.88
N MET A 362 -4.43 -21.74 -23.45
CA MET A 362 -3.14 -21.78 -22.78
C MET A 362 -2.53 -20.39 -22.67
N ALA A 363 -1.73 -20.18 -21.64
CA ALA A 363 -0.92 -18.98 -21.47
C ALA A 363 0.51 -19.30 -21.03
N GLY A 364 1.46 -18.44 -21.41
CA GLY A 364 2.78 -18.41 -20.80
C GLY A 364 3.71 -19.55 -21.16
N ASP A 365 3.78 -19.95 -22.43
CA ASP A 365 4.64 -21.04 -22.89
C ASP A 365 4.37 -22.37 -22.15
N ASP A 366 3.11 -22.79 -22.21
CA ASP A 366 2.54 -23.99 -21.58
C ASP A 366 2.42 -23.96 -20.05
N ASN A 367 2.65 -22.81 -19.40
CA ASN A 367 2.59 -22.71 -17.93
C ASN A 367 1.16 -22.80 -17.36
N LEU A 368 0.16 -22.52 -18.17
CA LEU A 368 -1.24 -22.48 -17.77
C LEU A 368 -2.11 -23.10 -18.86
N PHE A 369 -3.07 -23.94 -18.46
CA PHE A 369 -4.16 -24.41 -19.29
C PHE A 369 -5.49 -24.26 -18.55
N ILE A 370 -6.49 -23.74 -19.25
CA ILE A 370 -7.83 -23.48 -18.73
C ILE A 370 -8.85 -24.10 -19.68
N LYS A 371 -9.63 -25.07 -19.20
CA LYS A 371 -10.80 -25.60 -19.92
C LYS A 371 -12.03 -24.79 -19.53
N ILE A 372 -12.37 -23.79 -20.34
CA ILE A 372 -13.44 -22.80 -20.05
C ILE A 372 -14.81 -23.47 -19.88
N THR A 373 -15.02 -24.60 -20.54
CA THR A 373 -16.26 -25.36 -20.48
C THR A 373 -16.43 -26.19 -19.21
N GLN A 374 -15.39 -26.31 -18.38
CA GLN A 374 -15.39 -27.12 -17.16
C GLN A 374 -15.41 -26.25 -15.91
N GLN A 375 -16.37 -26.52 -15.03
CA GLN A 375 -16.53 -25.81 -13.75
C GLN A 375 -16.31 -26.76 -12.57
N ASP A 376 -15.82 -26.21 -11.46
CA ASP A 376 -15.73 -26.88 -10.18
C ASP A 376 -17.12 -27.01 -9.51
N LYS A 377 -17.15 -27.59 -8.31
CA LYS A 377 -18.39 -27.81 -7.53
C LYS A 377 -19.11 -26.51 -7.16
N ASN A 378 -18.41 -25.38 -7.20
CA ASN A 378 -18.92 -24.07 -6.87
C ASN A 378 -19.28 -23.25 -8.13
N GLY A 379 -19.22 -23.87 -9.33
CA GLY A 379 -19.52 -23.21 -10.60
C GLY A 379 -18.39 -22.32 -11.13
N ARG A 380 -17.17 -22.41 -10.56
CA ARG A 380 -16.00 -21.62 -10.96
C ARG A 380 -15.13 -22.41 -11.95
N VAL A 381 -14.61 -21.73 -12.96
CA VAL A 381 -13.60 -22.32 -13.85
C VAL A 381 -12.23 -22.22 -13.18
N VAL A 382 -11.61 -23.37 -12.98
CA VAL A 382 -10.28 -23.54 -12.39
C VAL A 382 -9.25 -23.81 -13.48
N PHE A 383 -7.97 -23.57 -13.19
CA PHE A 383 -6.89 -24.03 -14.06
C PHE A 383 -6.44 -25.45 -13.68
N GLU A 384 -5.84 -26.16 -14.64
CA GLU A 384 -5.38 -27.54 -14.40
C GLU A 384 -4.29 -27.59 -13.32
N GLY A 385 -4.47 -28.48 -12.34
CA GLY A 385 -3.55 -28.68 -11.22
C GLY A 385 -3.76 -27.75 -10.03
N GLU A 386 -4.75 -26.84 -10.05
CA GLU A 386 -5.03 -25.90 -8.94
C GLU A 386 -5.20 -26.63 -7.59
N GLU A 387 -5.76 -27.84 -7.58
CA GLU A 387 -5.95 -28.66 -6.38
C GLU A 387 -4.63 -29.03 -5.66
N THR A 388 -3.53 -29.12 -6.41
CA THR A 388 -2.20 -29.51 -5.88
C THR A 388 -1.58 -28.41 -5.00
N LEU A 389 -2.08 -27.18 -5.10
CA LEU A 389 -1.56 -26.03 -4.36
C LEU A 389 -1.87 -26.09 -2.85
N SER A 390 -2.87 -26.87 -2.46
CA SER A 390 -3.32 -27.01 -1.06
C SER A 390 -2.32 -27.75 -0.14
N ILE A 391 -1.31 -28.42 -0.71
CA ILE A 391 -0.43 -29.38 0.00
C ILE A 391 0.70 -28.70 0.79
N PHE A 392 0.94 -27.41 0.58
CA PHE A 392 2.17 -26.73 1.02
C PHE A 392 2.10 -25.98 2.36
N SER A 393 1.02 -26.12 3.16
CA SER A 393 0.88 -25.40 4.43
C SER A 393 1.12 -26.29 5.65
N GLY A 394 1.98 -25.85 6.59
CA GLY A 394 2.31 -26.60 7.81
C GLY A 394 2.12 -25.83 9.12
N TYR A 395 1.76 -24.55 9.07
CA TYR A 395 1.68 -23.69 10.25
C TYR A 395 0.25 -23.56 10.77
N THR A 396 0.05 -23.76 12.08
CA THR A 396 -1.24 -23.54 12.73
C THR A 396 -1.09 -22.52 13.85
N LEU A 397 -1.90 -21.47 13.81
CA LEU A 397 -1.93 -20.44 14.83
C LEU A 397 -2.76 -20.89 16.05
N TYR A 398 -2.19 -20.77 17.25
CA TYR A 398 -2.90 -21.04 18.50
C TYR A 398 -3.89 -19.91 18.83
N THR A 399 -4.99 -20.22 19.53
CA THR A 399 -5.99 -19.24 19.95
C THR A 399 -5.47 -18.20 20.95
N SER A 400 -4.40 -18.53 21.68
CA SER A 400 -3.71 -17.65 22.62
C SER A 400 -2.64 -16.76 21.98
N ALA A 401 -2.53 -16.77 20.64
CA ALA A 401 -1.54 -15.99 19.92
C ALA A 401 -1.64 -14.49 20.25
N SER A 402 -0.48 -13.88 20.47
CA SER A 402 -0.38 -12.42 20.57
C SER A 402 -0.74 -11.75 19.24
N PRO A 403 -1.11 -10.47 19.24
CA PRO A 403 -1.43 -9.73 18.01
C PRO A 403 -0.28 -9.77 16.99
N LYS A 404 0.96 -9.67 17.46
CA LYS A 404 2.16 -9.80 16.63
C LYS A 404 2.20 -11.15 15.90
N GLN A 405 1.97 -12.24 16.64
CA GLN A 405 1.93 -13.59 16.06
C GLN A 405 0.78 -13.78 15.07
N VAL A 406 -0.36 -13.10 15.25
CA VAL A 406 -1.46 -13.12 14.27
C VAL A 406 -1.02 -12.51 12.93
N ILE A 407 -0.30 -11.38 12.95
CA ILE A 407 0.22 -10.76 11.72
C ILE A 407 1.37 -11.56 11.12
N GLU A 408 2.26 -12.13 11.93
CA GLU A 408 3.31 -13.03 11.44
C GLU A 408 2.71 -14.28 10.77
N ALA A 409 1.63 -14.84 11.34
CA ALA A 409 0.86 -15.92 10.72
C ALA A 409 0.22 -15.49 9.40
N MET A 410 -0.36 -14.28 9.34
CA MET A 410 -0.91 -13.73 8.10
C MET A 410 0.15 -13.68 6.99
N ILE A 411 1.32 -13.13 7.28
CA ILE A 411 2.45 -13.02 6.35
C ILE A 411 2.91 -14.42 5.92
N TYR A 412 3.03 -15.36 6.87
CA TYR A 412 3.39 -16.74 6.58
C TYR A 412 2.37 -17.42 5.65
N TYR A 413 1.06 -17.30 5.95
CA TYR A 413 0.02 -17.90 5.13
C TYR A 413 0.02 -17.34 3.71
N ILE A 414 0.22 -16.02 3.56
CA ILE A 414 0.36 -15.38 2.26
C ILE A 414 1.58 -15.94 1.53
N LYS A 415 2.76 -16.01 2.15
CA LYS A 415 3.97 -16.60 1.55
C LYS A 415 3.74 -18.05 1.10
N MET A 416 3.09 -18.85 1.95
CA MET A 416 2.83 -20.26 1.69
C MET A 416 1.56 -20.53 0.87
N GLY A 417 0.82 -19.51 0.44
CA GLY A 417 -0.40 -19.70 -0.35
C GLY A 417 -1.54 -20.41 0.39
N ASP A 418 -1.61 -20.30 1.72
CA ASP A 418 -2.66 -20.89 2.55
C ASP A 418 -3.84 -19.93 2.76
N LYS A 419 -4.70 -19.80 1.73
CA LYS A 419 -5.86 -18.89 1.75
C LYS A 419 -6.81 -19.25 2.89
N THR A 420 -7.03 -20.54 3.14
CA THR A 420 -8.01 -21.03 4.12
C THR A 420 -7.65 -20.60 5.53
N ASN A 421 -6.40 -20.76 5.96
CA ASN A 421 -6.01 -20.31 7.30
C ASN A 421 -5.83 -18.80 7.37
N TRP A 422 -5.43 -18.14 6.27
CA TRP A 422 -5.41 -16.68 6.19
C TRP A 422 -6.80 -16.06 6.41
N GLN A 423 -7.85 -16.56 5.74
CA GLN A 423 -9.23 -16.07 5.92
C GLN A 423 -9.70 -16.15 7.38
N LYS A 424 -9.28 -17.19 8.11
CA LYS A 424 -9.62 -17.36 9.53
C LYS A 424 -9.02 -16.30 10.44
N LEU A 425 -8.05 -15.49 9.99
CA LEU A 425 -7.46 -14.43 10.81
C LEU A 425 -8.34 -13.19 10.92
N PHE A 426 -9.32 -13.03 10.03
CA PHE A 426 -10.17 -11.83 9.97
C PHE A 426 -11.39 -11.94 10.88
N CYS A 427 -11.89 -10.78 11.31
CA CYS A 427 -13.11 -10.66 12.10
C CYS A 427 -14.32 -11.14 11.28
N ASN A 428 -15.25 -11.82 11.96
CA ASN A 428 -16.62 -12.04 11.51
C ASN A 428 -17.61 -11.26 12.39
N TRP A 429 -17.16 -10.07 12.82
CA TRP A 429 -17.95 -9.08 13.54
C TRP A 429 -17.43 -7.69 13.17
N GLN A 430 -18.25 -6.67 13.39
CA GLN A 430 -17.85 -5.27 13.22
C GLN A 430 -18.28 -4.43 14.40
N VAL A 431 -17.44 -3.46 14.78
CA VAL A 431 -17.74 -2.50 15.85
C VAL A 431 -18.14 -1.17 15.24
N PHE A 432 -19.34 -0.69 15.61
CA PHE A 432 -19.85 0.61 15.20
C PHE A 432 -19.77 1.59 16.38
N PRO A 433 -18.93 2.64 16.30
CA PRO A 433 -19.03 3.76 17.22
C PRO A 433 -20.37 4.46 16.99
N ARG A 434 -21.14 4.72 18.06
CA ARG A 434 -22.37 5.52 18.01
C ARG A 434 -22.12 6.86 18.69
N TRP A 435 -22.64 7.91 18.06
CA TRP A 435 -22.56 9.28 18.56
C TRP A 435 -23.62 9.57 19.63
N ASP A 436 -24.70 8.79 19.66
CA ASP A 436 -25.89 8.96 20.51
C ASP A 436 -26.17 7.75 21.44
N GLY A 437 -25.16 6.95 21.76
CA GLY A 437 -25.35 5.79 22.65
C GLY A 437 -24.11 4.90 22.78
N PRO A 438 -24.23 3.78 23.51
CA PRO A 438 -23.14 2.83 23.61
C PRO A 438 -22.81 2.26 22.22
N PRO A 439 -21.52 1.99 21.94
CA PRO A 439 -21.10 1.38 20.69
C PRO A 439 -21.79 0.03 20.49
N PHE A 440 -22.09 -0.30 19.23
CA PHE A 440 -22.80 -1.53 18.85
C PHE A 440 -21.84 -2.50 18.17
N ILE A 441 -21.95 -3.79 18.49
CA ILE A 441 -21.19 -4.86 17.84
C ILE A 441 -22.14 -5.63 16.94
N ASP A 442 -21.89 -5.60 15.63
CA ASP A 442 -22.59 -6.42 14.65
C ASP A 442 -21.93 -7.80 14.57
N MET A 443 -22.56 -8.81 15.17
CA MET A 443 -22.11 -10.20 15.12
C MET A 443 -22.56 -10.94 13.84
N THR A 444 -23.35 -10.29 12.99
CA THR A 444 -23.80 -10.83 11.70
C THR A 444 -22.89 -10.42 10.54
N TYR A 445 -21.90 -9.56 10.81
CA TYR A 445 -20.94 -9.10 9.82
C TYR A 445 -20.04 -10.22 9.30
N TYR A 446 -19.89 -10.31 7.98
CA TYR A 446 -18.91 -11.18 7.35
C TYR A 446 -18.40 -10.56 6.05
N PHE A 447 -17.15 -10.83 5.72
CA PHE A 447 -16.59 -10.49 4.41
C PHE A 447 -17.09 -11.47 3.35
N THR A 448 -17.40 -10.97 2.15
CA THR A 448 -17.75 -11.82 1.01
C THR A 448 -16.52 -12.57 0.49
N GLU A 449 -16.75 -13.71 -0.18
CA GLU A 449 -15.65 -14.48 -0.79
C GLU A 449 -14.90 -13.68 -1.86
N GLU A 450 -15.61 -12.82 -2.61
CA GLU A 450 -15.01 -11.91 -3.58
C GLU A 450 -14.07 -10.89 -2.92
N SER A 451 -14.46 -10.33 -1.77
CA SER A 451 -13.61 -9.43 -0.99
C SER A 451 -12.31 -10.15 -0.57
N TYR A 452 -12.42 -11.38 -0.06
CA TYR A 452 -11.25 -12.18 0.31
C TYR A 452 -10.36 -12.49 -0.89
N GLN A 453 -10.96 -12.85 -2.02
CA GLN A 453 -10.24 -13.14 -3.24
C GLN A 453 -9.38 -11.96 -3.66
N HIS A 454 -9.95 -10.76 -3.73
CA HIS A 454 -9.23 -9.58 -4.19
C HIS A 454 -8.02 -9.24 -3.30
N ALA A 455 -8.22 -9.15 -1.98
CA ALA A 455 -7.15 -8.85 -1.04
C ALA A 455 -6.07 -9.95 -1.01
N TRP A 456 -6.47 -11.22 -1.10
CA TRP A 456 -5.56 -12.35 -1.19
C TRP A 456 -4.68 -12.28 -2.43
N GLU A 457 -5.30 -12.08 -3.61
CA GLU A 457 -4.59 -12.07 -4.89
C GLU A 457 -3.60 -10.92 -4.98
N GLN A 458 -4.01 -9.73 -4.54
CA GLN A 458 -3.12 -8.57 -4.43
C GLN A 458 -1.93 -8.86 -3.52
N SER A 459 -2.17 -9.39 -2.31
CA SER A 459 -1.10 -9.72 -1.34
C SER A 459 -0.10 -10.72 -1.91
N ARG A 460 -0.60 -11.77 -2.58
CA ARG A 460 0.24 -12.79 -3.20
C ARG A 460 1.07 -12.22 -4.34
N ARG A 461 0.48 -11.41 -5.21
CA ARG A 461 1.18 -10.76 -6.32
C ARG A 461 2.35 -9.91 -5.81
N GLN A 462 2.13 -9.16 -4.74
CA GLN A 462 3.18 -8.34 -4.13
C GLN A 462 4.33 -9.19 -3.55
N ILE A 463 4.02 -10.22 -2.74
CA ILE A 463 5.04 -11.05 -2.08
C ILE A 463 5.82 -11.95 -3.05
N LEU A 464 5.23 -12.32 -4.19
CA LEU A 464 5.91 -13.11 -5.21
C LEU A 464 6.78 -12.26 -6.14
N ASN A 465 6.52 -10.95 -6.21
CA ASN A 465 7.26 -10.03 -7.08
C ASN A 465 8.26 -9.17 -6.26
N ASP A 466 8.00 -7.87 -6.13
CA ASP A 466 8.96 -6.88 -5.60
C ASP A 466 9.17 -6.95 -4.08
N ILE A 467 8.21 -7.55 -3.35
CA ILE A 467 8.30 -7.68 -1.89
C ILE A 467 8.88 -9.05 -1.54
N TYR A 468 10.10 -9.05 -1.01
CA TYR A 468 10.81 -10.27 -0.62
C TYR A 468 10.36 -10.80 0.73
N ASP A 469 10.01 -9.91 1.66
CA ASP A 469 9.53 -10.27 3.00
C ASP A 469 8.64 -9.16 3.57
N ALA A 470 7.92 -9.45 4.65
CA ALA A 470 7.24 -8.46 5.46
C ALA A 470 7.46 -8.77 6.94
N ARG A 471 7.66 -7.73 7.78
CA ARG A 471 7.93 -7.90 9.22
C ARG A 471 7.16 -6.90 10.06
N VAL A 472 6.75 -7.32 11.26
CA VAL A 472 6.14 -6.41 12.23
C VAL A 472 7.20 -5.44 12.73
N LEU A 473 7.10 -4.18 12.34
CA LEU A 473 7.97 -3.10 12.80
C LEU A 473 7.55 -2.59 14.18
N PHE A 474 6.24 -2.42 14.38
CA PHE A 474 5.72 -1.84 15.61
C PHE A 474 4.47 -2.56 16.09
N TYR A 475 4.42 -2.74 17.40
CA TYR A 475 3.26 -3.24 18.13
C TYR A 475 2.83 -2.20 19.15
N GLY A 476 1.66 -1.61 18.94
CA GLY A 476 1.11 -0.59 19.82
C GLY A 476 0.55 -1.16 21.13
N PRO A 477 0.22 -0.27 22.09
CA PRO A 477 -0.47 -0.69 23.30
C PRO A 477 -1.87 -1.21 22.97
N VAL A 478 -2.34 -2.16 23.79
CA VAL A 478 -3.74 -2.62 23.75
C VAL A 478 -4.63 -1.54 24.36
N LYS A 479 -5.63 -1.11 23.62
CA LYS A 479 -6.63 -0.13 24.06
C LYS A 479 -7.98 -0.82 24.24
N THR A 480 -8.66 -0.59 25.35
CA THR A 480 -10.08 -0.95 25.48
C THR A 480 -10.90 0.10 24.73
N ILE A 481 -11.60 -0.30 23.68
CA ILE A 481 -12.47 0.61 22.90
C ILE A 481 -13.94 0.49 23.30
N ILE A 482 -14.33 -0.63 23.92
CA ILE A 482 -15.63 -0.83 24.56
C ILE A 482 -15.39 -1.48 25.90
N GLU A 483 -15.82 -0.81 26.98
CA GLU A 483 -15.80 -1.39 28.33
C GLU A 483 -16.94 -2.40 28.51
N GLU A 484 -16.69 -3.45 29.30
CA GLU A 484 -17.71 -4.44 29.62
C GLU A 484 -18.84 -3.78 30.43
N ASN A 485 -20.10 -3.96 30.00
CA ASN A 485 -21.25 -3.59 30.80
C ASN A 485 -22.18 -4.78 30.97
N LYS A 486 -22.05 -5.44 32.13
CA LYS A 486 -22.85 -6.62 32.50
C LYS A 486 -24.34 -6.34 32.61
N LYS A 487 -24.75 -5.10 32.88
CA LYS A 487 -26.18 -4.74 33.00
C LYS A 487 -26.85 -4.60 31.64
N THR A 488 -26.12 -4.14 30.64
CA THR A 488 -26.63 -3.96 29.27
C THR A 488 -26.24 -5.10 28.34
N GLY A 489 -25.40 -6.04 28.80
CA GLY A 489 -24.88 -7.17 28.00
C GLY A 489 -23.80 -6.77 26.99
N VAL A 490 -23.23 -5.57 27.12
CA VAL A 490 -22.19 -5.07 26.20
C VAL A 490 -20.86 -5.77 26.50
N THR A 491 -20.30 -6.38 25.45
CA THR A 491 -19.05 -7.14 25.49
C THR A 491 -17.83 -6.22 25.45
N LYS A 492 -16.79 -6.56 26.21
CA LYS A 492 -15.51 -5.84 26.16
C LYS A 492 -14.88 -6.02 24.80
N VAL A 493 -14.45 -4.91 24.19
CA VAL A 493 -13.65 -4.93 22.97
C VAL A 493 -12.32 -4.25 23.21
N GLU A 494 -11.27 -4.99 22.91
CA GLU A 494 -9.90 -4.49 22.94
C GLU A 494 -9.37 -4.40 21.51
N GLN A 495 -8.62 -3.35 21.21
CA GLN A 495 -8.02 -3.08 19.92
C GLN A 495 -6.52 -2.85 20.07
N VAL A 496 -5.76 -3.24 19.05
CA VAL A 496 -4.35 -2.90 18.95
C VAL A 496 -3.98 -2.55 17.52
N LYS A 497 -3.04 -1.61 17.41
CA LYS A 497 -2.46 -1.17 16.15
C LYS A 497 -1.11 -1.86 15.94
N ILE A 498 -0.91 -2.39 14.73
CA ILE A 498 0.34 -2.99 14.29
C ILE A 498 0.80 -2.26 13.04
N ILE A 499 2.11 -1.98 12.95
CA ILE A 499 2.74 -1.50 11.71
C ILE A 499 3.64 -2.60 11.17
N VAL A 500 3.47 -2.90 9.89
CA VAL A 500 4.23 -3.87 9.11
C VAL A 500 5.13 -3.12 8.13
N ASP A 501 6.37 -3.59 8.02
CA ASP A 501 7.34 -3.18 7.02
C ASP A 501 7.39 -4.19 5.89
N HIS A 502 7.29 -3.71 4.66
CA HIS A 502 7.52 -4.47 3.45
C HIS A 502 8.98 -4.35 3.06
N ILE A 503 9.61 -5.46 2.68
CA ILE A 503 11.05 -5.54 2.48
C ILE A 503 11.30 -5.84 1.01
N GLY A 504 11.94 -4.90 0.32
CA GLY A 504 12.37 -5.04 -1.07
C GLY A 504 13.88 -5.23 -1.16
N LYS A 505 14.37 -5.64 -2.33
CA LYS A 505 15.80 -5.76 -2.62
C LYS A 505 16.28 -4.54 -3.42
N ILE A 506 17.11 -3.70 -2.81
CA ILE A 506 17.59 -2.43 -3.36
C ILE A 506 19.12 -2.47 -3.39
N GLU A 507 19.71 -2.36 -4.58
CA GLU A 507 21.17 -2.40 -4.77
C GLU A 507 21.81 -3.63 -4.08
N GLY A 508 21.12 -4.77 -4.14
CA GLY A 508 21.55 -6.02 -3.52
C GLY A 508 21.23 -6.17 -2.03
N ASN A 509 20.79 -5.11 -1.35
CA ASN A 509 20.49 -5.11 0.09
C ASN A 509 18.97 -5.16 0.36
N TYR A 510 18.56 -5.82 1.43
CA TYR A 510 17.16 -5.82 1.86
C TYR A 510 16.85 -4.58 2.68
N LYS A 511 15.87 -3.79 2.23
CA LYS A 511 15.47 -2.53 2.86
C LYS A 511 13.95 -2.40 2.92
N SER A 512 13.46 -1.66 3.91
CA SER A 512 12.04 -1.33 3.96
C SER A 512 11.62 -0.45 2.78
N ILE A 513 10.56 -0.86 2.12
CA ILE A 513 9.92 -0.17 1.03
C ILE A 513 8.49 0.17 1.43
N SER A 514 7.98 1.24 0.84
CA SER A 514 6.58 1.61 0.88
C SER A 514 6.22 2.09 -0.51
N ASN A 515 5.04 1.72 -0.99
CA ASN A 515 4.46 2.19 -2.25
C ASN A 515 2.93 2.31 -2.11
N LEU A 516 2.23 2.66 -3.19
CA LEU A 516 0.77 2.85 -3.19
C LEU A 516 -0.03 1.53 -3.11
N TYR A 517 0.64 0.38 -3.22
CA TYR A 517 0.02 -0.94 -3.34
C TYR A 517 0.19 -1.80 -2.09
N VAL A 518 0.79 -1.27 -1.02
CA VAL A 518 1.06 -2.00 0.23
C VAL A 518 0.43 -1.30 1.42
N HIS A 519 -0.06 -2.07 2.39
CA HIS A 519 -0.71 -1.53 3.59
C HIS A 519 0.13 -1.83 4.82
N ARG A 520 0.69 -0.78 5.42
CA ARG A 520 1.56 -0.93 6.60
C ARG A 520 0.76 -1.01 7.89
N LYS A 521 -0.39 -0.34 7.98
CA LYS A 521 -1.19 -0.25 9.21
C LYS A 521 -2.21 -1.38 9.27
N TRP A 522 -2.19 -2.11 10.38
CA TRP A 522 -3.14 -3.19 10.67
C TRP A 522 -3.80 -2.96 12.02
N LEU A 523 -5.11 -3.14 12.08
CA LEU A 523 -5.91 -3.06 13.30
C LEU A 523 -6.44 -4.44 13.65
N LEU A 524 -6.15 -4.90 14.87
CA LEU A 524 -6.66 -6.15 15.40
C LEU A 524 -7.57 -5.88 16.57
N GLN A 525 -8.64 -6.66 16.69
CA GLN A 525 -9.57 -6.61 17.81
C GLN A 525 -9.78 -8.00 18.41
N ARG A 526 -10.19 -8.03 19.68
CA ARG A 526 -10.71 -9.24 20.32
C ARG A 526 -11.91 -8.92 21.21
N LEU A 527 -12.78 -9.91 21.37
CA LEU A 527 -13.96 -9.85 22.24
C LEU A 527 -13.66 -10.62 23.53
N ASN A 528 -13.89 -10.00 24.69
CA ASN A 528 -13.78 -10.63 26.02
C ASN A 528 -12.52 -11.51 26.23
N GLY A 529 -11.35 -11.03 25.77
CA GLY A 529 -10.08 -11.77 25.91
C GLY A 529 -9.92 -12.98 24.99
N GLY A 530 -10.80 -13.15 23.99
CA GLY A 530 -10.71 -14.16 22.95
C GLY A 530 -9.54 -13.96 21.97
N PRO A 531 -9.51 -14.71 20.84
CA PRO A 531 -8.44 -14.59 19.87
C PRO A 531 -8.45 -13.21 19.20
N TRP A 532 -7.26 -12.69 18.91
CA TRP A 532 -7.10 -11.49 18.10
C TRP A 532 -7.47 -11.78 16.65
N LYS A 533 -8.24 -10.86 16.06
CA LYS A 533 -8.69 -10.91 14.68
C LYS A 533 -8.42 -9.60 13.96
N ILE A 534 -8.06 -9.69 12.69
CA ILE A 534 -7.82 -8.55 11.82
C ILE A 534 -9.16 -7.95 11.42
N THR A 535 -9.32 -6.65 11.64
CA THR A 535 -10.61 -5.95 11.48
C THR A 535 -10.91 -5.50 10.06
N GLU A 536 -9.87 -5.26 9.26
CA GLU A 536 -9.98 -4.71 7.91
C GLU A 536 -9.35 -5.66 6.91
N LEU A 537 -10.07 -5.89 5.82
CA LEU A 537 -9.59 -6.69 4.71
C LEU A 537 -8.89 -5.79 3.70
N GLN A 538 -7.58 -5.93 3.60
CA GLN A 538 -6.72 -5.17 2.69
C GLN A 538 -5.57 -6.05 2.22
N ALA A 539 -4.88 -5.65 1.16
CA ALA A 539 -3.69 -6.35 0.70
C ALA A 539 -2.53 -6.16 1.69
N LEU A 540 -1.64 -7.16 1.79
CA LEU A 540 -0.40 -7.07 2.58
C LEU A 540 0.40 -5.84 2.14
#